data_AF-A0A2V8UFC7-F1
#
_entry.id   AF-A0A2V8UFC7-F1
#
_cell.length_a   1.000
_cell.length_b   1.000
_cell.length_c   1.000
_cell.angle_alpha   90.00
_cell.angle_beta   90.00
_cell.angle_gamma   90.00
#
_symmetry.space_group_name_H-M   'P 1'
#
loop_
_entity.id
_entity.type
_entity.pdbx_description
1 polymer ?
#
loop_
_entity_poly.entity_id
_entity_poly.type
_entity_poly.pdbx_seq_one_letter_code
_entity_poly.pdbx_strand_id
1 'polypeptide(L)'
;MNQEARKVTAKGIVLSLVSGVLMGSVFPVVEMGKSSELGLGPDAIGFVFSVGVFLSTFVFNLFFMNFPVQGEPVGIWQYFKGTPRQHLLGIAGGVIWSTGAIANFVTASAPESVQVGPAISYAIGQGATMVSALWGLLVWNEFAGAQSKQSSWWW
;
A
#
# COMPACT_ATOMS: atom_id res chain seq x y z
N MET A 1 -25.19 20.65 -8.59
CA MET A 1 -24.64 19.27 -8.46
C MET A 1 -24.33 19.07 -7.00
N ASN A 2 -25.06 18.17 -6.33
CA ASN A 2 -24.97 17.96 -4.89
C ASN A 2 -23.56 17.46 -4.52
N GLN A 3 -22.82 18.28 -3.77
CA GLN A 3 -21.65 17.81 -3.05
C GLN A 3 -22.14 16.95 -1.88
N GLU A 4 -22.29 15.65 -2.09
CA GLU A 4 -22.35 14.73 -0.95
C GLU A 4 -20.97 14.71 -0.31
N ALA A 5 -20.85 15.35 0.86
CA ALA A 5 -19.72 15.12 1.74
C ALA A 5 -19.55 13.60 1.90
N ARG A 6 -18.42 13.06 1.42
CA ARG A 6 -18.14 11.62 1.40
C ARG A 6 -18.33 11.06 2.82
N LYS A 7 -19.46 10.39 3.07
CA LYS A 7 -19.74 9.77 4.37
C LYS A 7 -18.65 8.75 4.65
N VAL A 8 -17.81 9.03 5.63
CA VAL A 8 -16.87 8.05 6.16
C VAL A 8 -17.71 6.88 6.68
N THR A 9 -17.59 5.72 6.04
CA THR A 9 -18.35 4.53 6.41
C THR A 9 -17.63 3.81 7.55
N ALA A 10 -18.38 3.23 8.50
CA ALA A 10 -17.81 2.42 9.57
C ALA A 10 -16.92 1.28 9.00
N LYS A 11 -17.30 0.72 7.85
CA LYS A 11 -16.50 -0.27 7.11
C LYS A 11 -15.11 0.27 6.74
N GLY A 12 -15.03 1.51 6.25
CA GLY A 12 -13.76 2.15 5.90
C GLY A 12 -12.87 2.40 7.11
N ILE A 13 -13.45 2.86 8.24
CA ILE A 13 -12.69 3.08 9.49
C ILE A 13 -12.12 1.76 10.00
N VAL A 14 -12.96 0.73 10.11
CA VAL A 14 -12.52 -0.61 10.57
C VAL A 14 -11.44 -1.16 9.66
N LEU A 15 -11.60 -1.06 8.34
CA LEU A 15 -10.59 -1.52 7.40
C LEU A 15 -9.26 -0.78 7.57
N SER A 16 -9.27 0.53 7.74
CA SER A 16 -8.07 1.33 7.99
C SER A 16 -7.37 0.95 9.29
N LEU A 17 -8.13 0.74 10.38
CA LEU A 17 -7.58 0.33 11.68
C LEU A 17 -6.94 -1.06 11.59
N VAL A 18 -7.64 -2.03 11.01
CA VAL A 18 -7.12 -3.39 10.80
C VAL A 18 -5.86 -3.37 9.93
N SER A 19 -5.88 -2.60 8.84
CA SER A 19 -4.71 -2.46 7.96
C SER A 19 -3.52 -1.85 8.69
N GLY A 20 -3.74 -0.83 9.54
CA GLY A 20 -2.69 -0.23 10.34
C GLY A 20 -2.08 -1.20 11.36
N VAL A 21 -2.91 -2.00 12.03
CA VAL A 21 -2.45 -3.04 12.96
C VAL A 21 -1.64 -4.11 12.23
N LEU A 22 -2.11 -4.57 11.07
CA LEU A 22 -1.39 -5.54 10.23
C LEU A 22 -0.06 -4.99 9.71
N MET A 23 -0.02 -3.72 9.29
CA MET A 23 1.22 -3.06 8.86
C MET A 23 2.22 -2.91 10.02
N GLY A 24 1.76 -2.60 11.22
CA GLY A 24 2.61 -2.47 12.41
C GLY A 24 3.18 -3.80 12.91
N SER A 25 2.48 -4.92 12.68
CA SER A 25 2.92 -6.24 13.15
C SER A 25 3.97 -6.91 12.27
N VAL A 26 4.22 -6.41 11.04
CA VAL A 26 5.17 -7.01 10.09
C VAL A 26 6.58 -7.11 10.68
N PHE A 27 7.11 -6.03 11.27
CA PHE A 27 8.48 -6.02 11.82
C PHE A 27 8.68 -7.04 12.94
N PRO A 28 7.83 -7.09 14.00
CA PRO A 28 7.92 -8.12 15.02
C PRO A 28 7.85 -9.56 14.47
N VAL A 29 6.94 -9.82 13.51
CA VAL A 29 6.78 -11.16 12.92
C VAL A 29 8.02 -11.56 12.13
N VAL A 30 8.63 -10.64 11.39
CA VAL A 30 9.88 -10.89 10.65
C VAL A 30 11.04 -11.17 11.59
N GLU A 31 11.18 -10.40 12.67
CA GLU A 31 12.22 -10.63 13.69
C GLU A 31 12.05 -11.99 14.39
N MET A 32 10.82 -12.36 14.76
CA MET A 32 10.53 -13.70 15.29
C MET A 32 10.87 -14.83 14.31
N GLY A 33 10.71 -14.60 13.00
CA GLY A 33 11.09 -15.56 11.97
C GLY A 33 12.61 -15.77 11.87
N LYS A 34 13.40 -14.74 12.15
CA LYS A 34 14.87 -14.80 12.16
C LYS A 34 15.42 -15.52 13.39
N SER A 35 14.74 -15.46 14.54
CA SER A 35 15.24 -15.93 15.84
C SER A 35 15.10 -17.44 16.10
N SER A 36 14.61 -18.25 15.15
CA SER A 36 14.47 -19.70 15.33
C SER A 36 15.78 -20.45 15.08
N GLU A 37 15.99 -21.62 15.72
CA GLU A 37 17.23 -22.43 15.55
C GLU A 37 17.45 -22.94 14.11
N LEU A 38 16.39 -22.90 13.27
CA LEU A 38 16.41 -23.17 11.82
C LEU A 38 16.19 -21.88 11.01
N GLY A 39 16.48 -20.72 11.60
CA GLY A 39 16.11 -19.38 11.13
C GLY A 39 16.25 -19.23 9.62
N LEU A 40 15.16 -18.78 8.99
CA LEU A 40 15.18 -18.47 7.56
C LEU A 40 16.21 -17.36 7.35
N GLY A 41 17.24 -17.65 6.53
CA GLY A 41 18.16 -16.62 6.07
C GLY A 41 17.39 -15.47 5.39
N PRO A 42 18.01 -14.27 5.28
CA PRO A 42 17.35 -13.10 4.70
C PRO A 42 16.68 -13.37 3.34
N ASP A 43 17.31 -14.21 2.52
CA ASP A 43 16.80 -14.63 1.22
C ASP A 43 15.51 -15.46 1.31
N ALA A 44 15.43 -16.35 2.31
CA ALA A 44 14.30 -17.23 2.50
C ALA A 44 13.08 -16.48 3.11
N ILE A 45 13.32 -15.49 3.97
CA ILE A 45 12.27 -14.57 4.45
C ILE A 45 11.68 -13.77 3.28
N GLY A 46 12.54 -13.20 2.42
CA GLY A 46 12.11 -12.47 1.24
C GLY A 46 11.28 -13.32 0.29
N PHE A 47 11.68 -14.58 0.07
CA PHE A 47 10.93 -15.53 -0.75
C PHE A 47 9.55 -15.84 -0.17
N VAL A 48 9.47 -16.21 1.11
CA VAL A 48 8.18 -16.49 1.78
C VAL A 48 7.27 -15.27 1.77
N PHE A 49 7.83 -14.08 2.01
CA PHE A 49 7.08 -12.83 1.91
C PHE A 49 6.51 -12.60 0.51
N SER A 50 7.31 -12.80 -0.54
CA SER A 50 6.86 -12.66 -1.92
C SER A 50 5.75 -13.64 -2.28
N VAL A 51 5.84 -14.90 -1.84
CA VAL A 51 4.78 -15.90 -2.02
C VAL A 51 3.52 -15.49 -1.27
N GLY A 52 3.66 -15.01 -0.04
CA GLY A 52 2.56 -14.48 0.76
C GLY A 52 1.84 -13.30 0.08
N VAL A 53 2.59 -12.35 -0.48
CA VAL A 53 2.04 -11.21 -1.24
C VAL A 53 1.31 -11.70 -2.50
N PHE A 54 1.90 -12.63 -3.24
CA PHE A 54 1.29 -13.19 -4.45
C PHE A 54 -0.02 -13.90 -4.16
N LEU A 55 -0.04 -14.83 -3.19
CA LEU A 55 -1.24 -15.58 -2.84
C LEU A 55 -2.31 -14.67 -2.22
N SER A 56 -1.92 -13.75 -1.33
CA SER A 56 -2.85 -12.81 -0.71
C SER A 56 -3.48 -11.86 -1.73
N THR A 57 -2.78 -11.52 -2.81
CA THR A 57 -3.34 -10.75 -3.92
C THR A 57 -4.57 -11.44 -4.51
N PHE A 58 -4.52 -12.74 -4.81
CA PHE A 58 -5.72 -13.42 -5.32
C PHE A 58 -6.85 -13.46 -4.30
N VAL A 59 -6.53 -13.76 -3.03
CA VAL A 59 -7.53 -13.86 -1.96
C VAL A 59 -8.22 -12.51 -1.72
N PHE A 60 -7.46 -11.46 -1.44
CA PHE A 60 -8.01 -10.15 -1.10
C PHE A 60 -8.62 -9.45 -2.30
N ASN A 61 -8.03 -9.57 -3.49
CA ASN A 61 -8.58 -8.93 -4.67
C ASN A 61 -9.93 -9.56 -5.03
N LEU A 62 -10.05 -10.89 -5.01
CA LEU A 62 -11.35 -11.56 -5.18
C LEU A 62 -12.33 -11.23 -4.05
N PHE A 63 -11.87 -11.17 -2.80
CA PHE A 63 -12.71 -10.80 -1.66
C PHE A 63 -13.31 -9.41 -1.85
N PHE A 64 -12.49 -8.38 -2.14
CA PHE A 64 -12.96 -7.01 -2.32
C PHE A 64 -13.74 -6.78 -3.61
N MET A 65 -13.53 -7.61 -4.65
CA MET A 65 -14.38 -7.61 -5.84
C MET A 65 -15.81 -8.07 -5.52
N ASN A 66 -15.98 -9.06 -4.63
CA ASN A 66 -17.30 -9.56 -4.22
C ASN A 66 -17.92 -8.75 -3.07
N PHE A 67 -17.10 -8.23 -2.15
CA PHE A 67 -17.50 -7.43 -1.00
C PHE A 67 -16.81 -6.06 -1.01
N PRO A 68 -17.20 -5.16 -1.94
CA PRO A 68 -16.56 -3.87 -2.07
C PRO A 68 -16.82 -2.99 -0.85
N VAL A 69 -15.82 -2.17 -0.50
CA VAL A 69 -15.92 -1.17 0.58
C VAL A 69 -16.91 -0.06 0.18
N GLN A 70 -16.94 0.27 -1.11
CA GLN A 70 -17.84 1.25 -1.72
C GLN A 70 -18.17 0.80 -3.16
N GLY A 71 -19.40 1.06 -3.61
CA GLY A 71 -19.88 0.71 -4.95
C GLY A 71 -20.48 -0.69 -5.03
N GLU A 72 -20.79 -1.11 -6.27
CA GLU A 72 -21.39 -2.41 -6.57
C GLU A 72 -20.32 -3.50 -6.73
N PRO A 73 -20.62 -4.76 -6.38
CA PRO A 73 -19.73 -5.89 -6.62
C PRO A 73 -19.35 -6.01 -8.10
N VAL A 74 -18.08 -6.33 -8.35
CA VAL A 74 -17.53 -6.47 -9.70
C VAL A 74 -17.12 -7.91 -9.95
N GLY A 75 -17.51 -8.46 -11.11
CA GLY A 75 -17.13 -9.82 -11.49
C GLY A 75 -15.67 -9.88 -11.97
N ILE A 76 -14.99 -11.01 -11.75
CA ILE A 76 -13.59 -11.22 -12.18
C ILE A 76 -13.35 -10.90 -13.66
N TRP A 77 -14.34 -11.16 -14.51
CA TRP A 77 -14.27 -10.87 -15.95
C TRP A 77 -14.14 -9.39 -16.29
N GLN A 78 -14.54 -8.48 -15.39
CA GLN A 78 -14.34 -7.05 -15.60
C GLN A 78 -12.86 -6.65 -15.55
N TYR A 79 -12.03 -7.42 -14.83
CA TYR A 79 -10.57 -7.19 -14.82
C TYR A 79 -9.99 -7.25 -16.23
N PHE A 80 -10.39 -8.24 -17.03
CA PHE A 80 -9.90 -8.43 -18.40
C PHE A 80 -10.50 -7.47 -19.42
N LYS A 81 -11.54 -6.71 -19.05
CA LYS A 81 -12.12 -5.65 -19.89
C LYS A 81 -11.35 -4.33 -19.77
N GLY A 82 -10.33 -4.27 -18.92
CA GLY A 82 -9.44 -3.12 -18.81
C GLY A 82 -8.72 -2.82 -20.12
N THR A 83 -8.45 -1.55 -20.36
CA THR A 83 -7.62 -1.14 -21.50
C THR A 83 -6.17 -1.62 -21.30
N PRO A 84 -5.41 -1.90 -22.38
CA PRO A 84 -4.00 -2.26 -22.26
C PRO A 84 -3.19 -1.24 -21.46
N ARG A 85 -3.52 0.06 -21.59
CA ARG A 85 -2.88 1.14 -20.82
C ARG A 85 -3.10 0.98 -19.31
N GLN A 86 -4.30 0.58 -18.86
CA GLN A 86 -4.58 0.33 -17.45
C GLN A 86 -3.76 -0.84 -16.91
N HIS A 87 -3.63 -1.92 -17.69
CA HIS A 87 -2.78 -3.05 -17.31
C HIS A 87 -1.30 -2.66 -17.26
N LEU A 88 -0.81 -1.87 -18.22
CA LEU A 88 0.57 -1.36 -18.22
C LEU A 88 0.87 -0.47 -17.00
N LEU A 89 -0.08 0.40 -16.62
CA LEU A 89 0.05 1.19 -15.39
C LEU A 89 0.10 0.31 -14.15
N GLY A 90 -0.70 -0.77 -14.11
CA GLY A 90 -0.64 -1.77 -13.04
C GLY A 90 0.72 -2.47 -12.95
N ILE A 91 1.27 -2.90 -14.09
CA ILE A 91 2.59 -3.52 -14.16
C ILE A 91 3.68 -2.54 -13.72
N ALA A 92 3.64 -1.29 -14.21
CA ALA A 92 4.60 -0.26 -13.82
C ALA A 92 4.55 0.02 -12.31
N GLY A 93 3.35 0.12 -11.73
CA GLY A 93 3.18 0.25 -10.28
C GLY A 93 3.75 -0.94 -9.51
N GLY A 94 3.52 -2.17 -10.00
CA GLY A 94 4.11 -3.38 -9.46
C GLY A 94 5.64 -3.36 -9.47
N VAL A 95 6.25 -2.99 -10.59
CA VAL A 95 7.72 -2.89 -10.72
C VAL A 95 8.30 -1.86 -9.75
N ILE A 96 7.68 -0.69 -9.63
CA ILE A 96 8.10 0.36 -8.69
C ILE A 96 8.03 -0.17 -7.25
N TRP A 97 6.91 -0.81 -6.89
CA TRP A 97 6.72 -1.35 -5.55
C TRP A 97 7.73 -2.46 -5.24
N SER A 98 7.93 -3.42 -6.14
CA SER A 98 8.89 -4.51 -5.98
C SER A 98 10.32 -3.98 -5.85
N THR A 99 10.69 -2.95 -6.60
CA THR A 99 12.01 -2.31 -6.48
C THR A 99 12.20 -1.70 -5.09
N GLY A 100 11.18 -0.99 -4.58
CA GLY A 100 11.20 -0.45 -3.22
C GLY A 100 11.28 -1.53 -2.14
N ALA A 101 10.52 -2.63 -2.31
CA ALA A 101 10.54 -3.76 -1.38
C ALA A 101 11.92 -4.43 -1.33
N ILE A 102 12.58 -4.65 -2.49
CA ILE A 102 13.94 -5.19 -2.56
C ILE A 102 14.93 -4.26 -1.86
N ALA A 103 14.88 -2.95 -2.13
CA ALA A 103 15.74 -1.98 -1.45
C ALA A 103 15.56 -1.99 0.08
N ASN A 104 14.30 -2.16 0.54
CA ASN A 104 13.98 -2.29 1.96
C ASN A 104 14.59 -3.58 2.56
N PHE A 105 14.47 -4.71 1.87
CA PHE A 105 15.06 -5.98 2.35
C PHE A 105 16.59 -5.96 2.38
N VAL A 106 17.23 -5.35 1.37
CA VAL A 106 18.69 -5.14 1.36
C VAL A 106 19.14 -4.32 2.56
N THR A 107 18.42 -3.22 2.85
CA THR A 107 18.72 -2.37 4.02
C THR A 107 18.51 -3.12 5.33
N ALA A 108 17.43 -3.90 5.45
CA ALA A 108 17.13 -4.72 6.63
C ALA A 108 18.11 -5.88 6.84
N SER A 109 18.88 -6.26 5.81
CA SER A 109 19.89 -7.31 5.86
C SER A 109 21.31 -6.77 6.09
N ALA A 110 21.49 -5.45 6.07
CA ALA A 110 22.77 -4.80 6.35
C ALA A 110 23.17 -4.98 7.83
N PRO A 111 24.46 -4.91 8.18
CA PRO A 111 24.90 -5.00 9.58
C PRO A 111 24.22 -3.94 10.46
N GLU A 112 23.87 -4.29 11.71
CA GLU A 112 23.23 -3.35 12.65
C GLU A 112 24.00 -2.03 12.83
N SER A 113 25.33 -2.06 12.69
CA SER A 113 26.19 -0.88 12.78
C SER A 113 25.91 0.19 11.72
N VAL A 114 25.27 -0.18 10.60
CA VAL A 114 24.89 0.73 9.51
C VAL A 114 23.38 0.78 9.29
N GLN A 115 22.60 0.01 10.05
CA GLN A 115 21.15 0.07 9.96
C GLN A 115 20.63 1.38 10.55
N VAL A 116 19.75 2.02 9.79
CA VAL A 116 19.03 3.20 10.23
C VAL A 116 18.01 2.78 11.28
N GLY A 117 18.01 3.45 12.44
CA GLY A 117 17.13 3.10 13.55
C GLY A 117 15.64 3.05 13.15
N PRO A 118 14.81 2.21 13.81
CA PRO A 118 13.43 1.94 13.38
C PRO A 118 12.56 3.20 13.18
N ALA A 119 12.74 4.21 14.03
CA ALA A 119 12.00 5.47 13.94
C ALA A 119 12.32 6.26 12.66
N ILE A 120 13.60 6.35 12.28
CA ILE A 120 14.03 7.06 11.07
C ILE A 120 13.61 6.26 9.83
N SER A 121 13.77 4.94 9.85
CA SER A 121 13.33 4.04 8.78
C SER A 121 11.81 4.17 8.54
N TYR A 122 11.01 4.27 9.60
CA TYR A 122 9.57 4.50 9.49
C TYR A 122 9.24 5.88 8.93
N ALA A 123 9.94 6.93 9.37
CA ALA A 123 9.76 8.28 8.85
C ALA A 123 10.05 8.39 7.35
N ILE A 124 11.12 7.73 6.87
CA ILE A 124 11.45 7.64 5.44
C ILE A 124 10.33 6.92 4.68
N GLY A 125 9.82 5.81 5.22
CA GLY A 125 8.70 5.06 4.63
C GLY A 125 7.44 5.91 4.44
N GLN A 126 7.12 6.80 5.39
CA GLN A 126 5.98 7.71 5.28
C GLN A 126 6.17 8.81 4.22
N GLY A 127 7.41 9.08 3.79
CA GLY A 127 7.71 9.99 2.68
C GLY A 127 7.03 9.60 1.37
N ALA A 128 6.77 8.31 1.15
CA ALA A 128 6.05 7.81 -0.01
C ALA A 128 4.65 8.44 -0.16
N THR A 129 3.94 8.67 0.95
CA THR A 129 2.62 9.33 0.96
C THR A 129 2.71 10.75 0.44
N MET A 130 3.73 11.50 0.87
CA MET A 130 3.97 12.87 0.41
C MET A 130 4.36 12.91 -1.07
N VAL A 131 5.24 12.01 -1.51
CA VAL A 131 5.63 11.89 -2.94
C VAL A 131 4.41 11.54 -3.80
N SER A 132 3.55 10.62 -3.35
CA SER A 132 2.31 10.27 -4.05
C SER A 132 1.36 11.46 -4.19
N ALA A 133 1.21 12.26 -3.12
CA ALA A 133 0.37 13.46 -3.15
C ALA A 133 0.91 14.50 -4.13
N LEU A 134 2.24 14.73 -4.12
CA LEU A 134 2.90 15.64 -5.06
C LEU A 134 2.77 15.16 -6.51
N TRP A 135 2.89 13.85 -6.75
CA TRP A 135 2.69 13.28 -8.08
C TRP A 135 1.26 13.49 -8.60
N GLY A 136 0.25 13.24 -7.76
CA GLY A 136 -1.16 13.51 -8.11
C GLY A 136 -1.41 14.99 -8.43
N LEU A 137 -0.83 15.88 -7.64
CA LEU A 137 -0.92 17.32 -7.85
C LEU A 137 -0.22 17.78 -9.15
N LEU A 138 1.04 17.37 -9.37
CA LEU A 138 1.90 17.93 -10.41
C LEU A 138 1.78 17.20 -11.76
N VAL A 139 1.61 15.88 -11.76
CA VAL A 139 1.61 15.07 -12.99
C VAL A 139 0.19 14.84 -13.48
N TRP A 140 -0.71 14.41 -12.59
CA TRP A 140 -2.11 14.16 -12.96
C TRP A 140 -2.98 15.40 -12.90
N ASN A 141 -2.48 16.50 -12.31
CA ASN A 141 -3.24 17.72 -12.11
C ASN A 141 -4.61 17.41 -11.47
N GLU A 142 -4.63 16.61 -10.40
CA GLU A 142 -5.88 16.13 -9.77
C GLU A 142 -6.84 17.26 -9.33
N PHE A 143 -6.34 18.50 -9.20
CA PHE A 143 -7.11 19.69 -8.90
C PHE A 143 -7.42 20.60 -10.10
N ALA A 144 -7.05 20.21 -11.32
CA ALA A 144 -7.37 21.00 -12.51
C ALA A 144 -8.89 21.11 -12.70
N GLY A 145 -9.41 22.33 -12.63
CA GLY A 145 -10.85 22.61 -12.71
C GLY A 145 -11.59 22.51 -11.37
N ALA A 146 -10.91 22.31 -10.25
CA ALA A 146 -11.54 22.40 -8.93
C ALA A 146 -11.97 23.85 -8.64
N GLN A 147 -13.21 24.03 -8.18
CA GLN A 147 -13.70 25.36 -7.78
C GLN A 147 -12.93 25.86 -6.55
N SER A 148 -12.34 27.05 -6.63
CA SER A 148 -11.50 27.68 -5.61
C SER A 148 -12.24 28.15 -4.34
N LYS A 149 -13.48 27.69 -4.12
CA LYS A 149 -14.34 28.21 -3.06
C LYS A 149 -14.44 27.23 -1.89
N GLN A 150 -13.42 27.24 -1.05
CA GLN A 150 -13.60 26.94 0.36
C GLN A 150 -13.83 28.25 1.10
N SER A 151 -15.02 28.42 1.69
CA SER A 151 -15.28 29.53 2.62
C SER A 151 -14.36 29.37 3.84
N SER A 152 -13.43 30.30 4.03
CA SER A 152 -12.45 30.32 5.12
C SER A 152 -13.06 30.77 6.47
N TRP A 153 -14.22 30.22 6.85
CA TRP A 153 -15.02 30.74 7.97
C TRP A 153 -15.06 29.85 9.21
N TRP A 154 -14.07 28.97 9.40
CA TRP A 154 -13.89 28.25 10.68
C TRP A 154 -12.41 28.11 11.03
N TRP A 155 -11.86 29.17 11.61
CA TRP A 155 -11.29 29.08 12.95
C TRP A 155 -12.39 29.46 13.94
#